data_AF-A0A2M8PL08-F1
#
_entry.id   AF-A0A2M8PL08-F1
#
_cell.length_a   1.000
_cell.length_b   1.000
_cell.length_c   1.000
_cell.angle_alpha   90.00
_cell.angle_beta   90.00
_cell.angle_gamma   90.00
#
_symmetry.space_group_name_H-M   'P 1'
#
loop_
_entity.id
_entity.type
_entity.pdbx_description
1 polymer ?
#
loop_
_entity_poly.entity_id
_entity_poly.type
_entity_poly.pdbx_seq_one_letter_code
_entity_poly.pdbx_strand_id
1 'polypeptide(L)'
;DNLGEVYYQLGQCFLLLDNITQAAEAFRNSLTRPFTHPEIKAFTYERLGYIEFHHHRNFKQALAMLNLAVALHPANIENHPWQIQTHLLRSRVMQSIGQYKQAAQTIAYVIEQARKTHETSILRETLLAASELLVEVNGYEDQALSYLAEYINLSPKPSSHNITWSRIHEM
;
A
#
# COMPACT_ATOMS: atom_id res chain seq x y z
N ASP A 1 26.09 -16.19 -2.14
CA ASP A 1 25.03 -16.53 -1.17
C ASP A 1 23.87 -15.52 -1.04
N ASN A 2 23.67 -14.62 -2.00
CA ASN A 2 22.58 -13.62 -2.01
C ASN A 2 21.81 -13.56 -3.35
N LEU A 3 21.79 -14.66 -4.10
CA LEU A 3 21.17 -14.69 -5.43
C LEU A 3 19.69 -14.30 -5.41
N GLY A 4 18.95 -14.60 -4.33
CA GLY A 4 17.56 -14.15 -4.18
C GLY A 4 17.43 -12.63 -4.22
N GLU A 5 18.37 -11.92 -3.62
CA GLU A 5 18.39 -10.45 -3.58
C GLU A 5 18.72 -9.86 -4.94
N VAL A 6 19.68 -10.46 -5.65
CA VAL A 6 20.04 -10.07 -7.02
C VAL A 6 18.82 -10.19 -7.94
N TYR A 7 18.08 -11.30 -7.86
CA TYR A 7 16.86 -11.49 -8.65
C TYR A 7 15.74 -10.54 -8.23
N TYR A 8 15.62 -10.21 -6.94
CA TYR A 8 14.67 -9.19 -6.49
C TYR A 8 14.98 -7.83 -7.10
N GLN A 9 16.25 -7.39 -7.03
CA GLN A 9 16.67 -6.11 -7.62
C GLN A 9 16.48 -6.10 -9.14
N LEU A 10 16.81 -7.20 -9.81
CA LEU A 10 16.57 -7.37 -11.24
C LEU A 10 15.07 -7.24 -11.58
N GLY A 11 14.20 -7.85 -10.77
CA GLY A 11 12.75 -7.72 -10.90
C GLY A 11 12.28 -6.27 -10.76
N GLN A 12 12.85 -5.51 -9.82
CA GLN A 12 12.56 -4.08 -9.68
C GLN A 12 13.00 -3.28 -10.91
N CYS A 13 14.20 -3.54 -11.44
CA CYS A 13 14.66 -2.90 -12.68
C CYS A 13 13.73 -3.19 -13.86
N PHE A 14 13.29 -4.44 -14.02
CA PHE A 14 12.34 -4.78 -15.08
C PHE A 14 10.97 -4.11 -14.90
N LEU A 15 10.48 -3.99 -13.66
CA LEU A 15 9.25 -3.23 -13.36
C LEU A 15 9.37 -1.76 -13.75
N LEU A 16 10.49 -1.11 -13.44
CA LEU A 16 10.75 0.28 -13.82
C LEU A 16 10.84 0.49 -15.33
N LEU A 17 11.26 -0.55 -16.06
CA LEU A 17 11.31 -0.58 -17.52
C LEU A 17 10.00 -1.07 -18.17
N ASP A 18 8.93 -1.23 -17.39
CA ASP A 18 7.62 -1.75 -17.80
C ASP A 18 7.68 -3.15 -18.46
N ASN A 19 8.72 -3.93 -18.16
CA ASN A 19 8.85 -5.30 -18.64
C ASN A 19 8.25 -6.29 -17.64
N ILE A 20 6.93 -6.32 -17.59
CA ILE A 20 6.15 -7.01 -16.55
C ILE A 20 6.43 -8.52 -16.50
N THR A 21 6.56 -9.16 -17.66
CA THR A 21 6.84 -10.60 -17.75
C THR A 21 8.19 -10.94 -17.13
N GLN A 22 9.24 -10.20 -17.50
CA GLN A 22 10.58 -10.41 -16.95
C GLN A 22 10.66 -10.03 -15.47
N ALA A 23 9.93 -8.99 -15.05
CA ALA A 23 9.83 -8.63 -13.64
C ALA A 23 9.23 -9.76 -12.81
N ALA A 24 8.07 -10.30 -13.23
CA ALA A 24 7.41 -11.40 -12.54
C ALA A 24 8.28 -12.66 -12.49
N GLU A 25 8.98 -12.99 -13.58
CA GLU A 25 9.92 -14.11 -13.62
C GLU A 25 11.10 -13.90 -12.66
N ALA A 26 11.70 -12.71 -12.65
CA ALA A 26 12.79 -12.38 -11.74
C ALA A 26 12.36 -12.46 -10.27
N PHE A 27 11.16 -11.96 -9.91
CA PHE A 27 10.63 -12.12 -8.55
C PHE A 27 10.34 -13.59 -8.19
N ARG A 28 9.81 -14.39 -9.11
CA ARG A 28 9.63 -15.84 -8.87
C ARG A 28 10.97 -16.55 -8.67
N ASN A 29 11.96 -16.21 -9.49
CA ASN A 29 13.33 -16.71 -9.33
C ASN A 29 13.91 -16.31 -7.98
N SER A 30 13.71 -15.06 -7.54
CA SER A 30 14.12 -14.59 -6.21
C SER A 30 13.64 -15.50 -5.09
N LEU A 31 12.34 -15.86 -5.08
CA LEU A 31 11.73 -16.72 -4.05
C LEU A 31 12.30 -18.14 -3.97
N THR A 32 12.96 -18.62 -5.02
CA THR A 32 13.55 -19.98 -5.09
C THR A 32 15.04 -20.02 -4.75
N ARG A 33 15.64 -18.88 -4.40
CA ARG A 33 17.07 -18.75 -4.14
C ARG A 33 17.33 -18.32 -2.68
N PRO A 34 18.54 -18.54 -2.17
CA PRO A 34 18.90 -18.08 -0.83
C PRO A 34 18.83 -16.56 -0.70
N PHE A 35 18.34 -16.11 0.46
CA PHE A 35 18.33 -14.72 0.89
C PHE A 35 19.34 -14.56 2.05
N THR A 36 20.08 -13.45 2.07
CA THR A 36 20.83 -13.04 3.26
C THR A 36 19.95 -12.18 4.16
N HIS A 37 19.02 -11.43 3.57
CA HIS A 37 18.04 -10.56 4.21
C HIS A 37 16.61 -11.13 4.07
N PRO A 38 16.06 -11.78 5.11
CA PRO A 38 14.74 -12.44 5.05
C PRO A 38 13.58 -11.52 4.65
N GLU A 39 13.68 -10.22 4.94
CA GLU A 39 12.69 -9.19 4.60
C GLU A 39 12.44 -9.08 3.10
N ILE A 40 13.45 -9.36 2.28
CA ILE A 40 13.33 -9.28 0.81
C ILE A 40 12.30 -10.29 0.32
N LYS A 41 12.11 -11.41 1.02
CA LYS A 41 11.06 -12.37 0.68
C LYS A 41 9.66 -11.75 0.81
N ALA A 42 9.42 -10.97 1.86
CA ALA A 42 8.16 -10.25 2.05
C ALA A 42 7.95 -9.19 0.96
N PHE A 43 8.99 -8.43 0.64
CA PHE A 43 8.95 -7.42 -0.44
C PHE A 43 8.69 -8.06 -1.80
N THR A 44 9.29 -9.22 -2.06
CA THR A 44 9.10 -9.97 -3.31
C THR A 44 7.64 -10.41 -3.48
N TYR A 45 6.99 -10.87 -2.41
CA TYR A 45 5.57 -11.19 -2.45
C TYR A 45 4.69 -9.96 -2.66
N GLU A 46 5.01 -8.82 -2.04
CA GLU A 46 4.29 -7.56 -2.29
C GLU A 46 4.36 -7.17 -3.77
N ARG A 47 5.55 -7.20 -4.38
CA ARG A 47 5.74 -6.90 -5.80
C ARG A 47 4.99 -7.86 -6.73
N LEU A 48 4.97 -9.15 -6.43
CA LEU A 48 4.15 -10.11 -7.17
C LEU A 48 2.66 -9.79 -7.01
N GLY A 49 2.20 -9.45 -5.81
CA GLY A 49 0.83 -9.01 -5.55
C GLY A 49 0.45 -7.77 -6.36
N TYR A 50 1.33 -6.78 -6.42
CA TYR A 50 1.19 -5.59 -7.25
C TYR A 50 1.02 -5.94 -8.74
N ILE A 51 1.87 -6.81 -9.28
CA ILE A 51 1.80 -7.24 -10.69
C ILE A 51 0.47 -7.94 -10.98
N GLU A 52 0.08 -8.89 -10.13
CA GLU A 52 -1.18 -9.61 -10.30
C GLU A 52 -2.39 -8.67 -10.23
N PHE A 53 -2.34 -7.65 -9.38
CA PHE A 53 -3.43 -6.67 -9.24
C PHE A 53 -3.53 -5.70 -10.43
N HIS A 54 -2.42 -5.06 -10.81
CA HIS A 54 -2.42 -3.98 -11.79
C HIS A 54 -2.36 -4.47 -13.24
N HIS A 55 -1.57 -5.51 -13.52
CA HIS A 55 -1.29 -5.94 -14.89
C HIS A 55 -2.10 -7.17 -15.29
N HIS A 56 -2.20 -8.19 -14.42
CA HIS A 56 -2.93 -9.41 -14.76
C HIS A 56 -4.42 -9.37 -14.37
N ARG A 57 -4.83 -8.39 -13.55
CA ARG A 57 -6.18 -8.30 -12.95
C ARG A 57 -6.62 -9.59 -12.25
N ASN A 58 -5.67 -10.35 -11.72
CA ASN A 58 -5.92 -11.57 -10.98
C ASN A 58 -5.99 -11.28 -9.47
N PHE A 59 -7.14 -10.77 -9.04
CA PHE A 59 -7.32 -10.26 -7.67
C PHE A 59 -7.19 -11.34 -6.59
N LYS A 60 -7.56 -12.59 -6.89
CA LYS A 60 -7.39 -13.71 -5.95
C LYS A 60 -5.90 -14.00 -5.72
N GLN A 61 -5.11 -14.06 -6.79
CA GLN A 61 -3.67 -14.29 -6.71
C GLN A 61 -2.97 -13.09 -6.04
N ALA A 62 -3.37 -11.87 -6.39
CA ALA A 62 -2.87 -10.65 -5.76
C ALA A 62 -3.07 -10.68 -4.24
N LEU A 63 -4.28 -11.01 -3.78
CA LEU A 63 -4.58 -11.09 -2.35
C LEU A 63 -3.75 -12.19 -1.66
N ALA A 64 -3.59 -13.35 -2.30
CA ALA A 64 -2.78 -14.43 -1.76
C ALA A 64 -1.31 -14.00 -1.57
N MET A 65 -0.73 -13.31 -2.55
CA MET A 65 0.64 -12.80 -2.46
C MET A 65 0.77 -11.71 -1.38
N LEU A 66 -0.16 -10.78 -1.30
CA LEU A 66 -0.14 -9.73 -0.27
C LEU A 66 -0.35 -10.28 1.14
N ASN A 67 -1.14 -11.35 1.30
CA ASN A 67 -1.27 -12.05 2.57
C ASN A 67 0.06 -12.69 2.99
N LEU A 68 0.79 -13.31 2.05
CA LEU A 68 2.12 -13.85 2.32
C LEU A 68 3.13 -12.74 2.66
N ALA A 69 3.07 -11.60 1.98
CA ALA A 69 3.92 -10.45 2.27
C ALA A 69 3.73 -9.95 3.71
N VAL A 70 2.48 -9.80 4.15
CA VAL A 70 2.16 -9.34 5.52
C VAL A 70 2.45 -10.41 6.57
N ALA A 71 2.23 -11.70 6.27
CA ALA A 71 2.54 -12.79 7.19
C ALA A 71 4.05 -12.94 7.43
N LEU A 72 4.88 -12.60 6.43
CA LEU A 72 6.34 -12.62 6.51
C LEU A 72 6.91 -11.27 6.94
N HIS A 73 6.10 -10.32 7.39
CA HIS A 73 6.60 -8.99 7.70
C HIS A 73 7.73 -9.08 8.75
N PRO A 74 8.82 -8.31 8.58
CA PRO A 74 9.92 -8.31 9.55
C PRO A 74 9.55 -7.53 10.81
N ALA A 75 9.74 -8.12 11.99
CA ALA A 75 9.34 -7.51 13.27
C ALA A 75 10.01 -6.15 13.56
N ASN A 76 11.17 -5.90 12.94
CA ASN A 76 11.91 -4.64 13.02
C ASN A 76 11.34 -3.50 12.13
N ILE A 77 10.27 -3.76 11.39
CA ILE A 77 9.68 -2.85 10.39
C ILE A 77 8.27 -2.41 10.82
N GLU A 78 7.93 -2.51 12.11
CA GLU A 78 6.63 -2.09 12.64
C GLU A 78 6.35 -0.61 12.34
N ASN A 79 5.15 -0.30 11.84
CA ASN A 79 4.71 1.03 11.39
C ASN A 79 5.53 1.62 10.22
N HIS A 80 6.35 0.83 9.53
CA HIS A 80 7.13 1.34 8.40
C HIS A 80 6.24 1.65 7.18
N PRO A 81 6.58 2.69 6.37
CA PRO A 81 5.80 3.07 5.20
C PRO A 81 5.49 1.92 4.23
N TRP A 82 6.42 1.00 4.01
CA TRP A 82 6.18 -0.20 3.19
C TRP A 82 5.00 -1.06 3.69
N GLN A 83 4.86 -1.26 5.01
CA GLN A 83 3.76 -2.05 5.56
C GLN A 83 2.42 -1.34 5.34
N ILE A 84 2.39 -0.03 5.60
CA ILE A 84 1.23 0.83 5.38
C ILE A 84 0.76 0.72 3.91
N GLN A 85 1.68 0.90 2.97
CA GLN A 85 1.39 0.78 1.54
C GLN A 85 0.92 -0.63 1.15
N THR A 86 1.54 -1.68 1.69
CA THR A 86 1.16 -3.08 1.44
C THR A 86 -0.27 -3.35 1.89
N HIS A 87 -0.66 -2.87 3.08
CA HIS A 87 -2.01 -3.04 3.58
C HIS A 87 -3.04 -2.19 2.83
N LEU A 88 -2.69 -0.98 2.36
CA LEU A 88 -3.56 -0.18 1.50
C LEU A 88 -3.82 -0.89 0.16
N LEU A 89 -2.76 -1.41 -0.48
CA LEU A 89 -2.90 -2.23 -1.69
C LEU A 89 -3.77 -3.47 -1.43
N ARG A 90 -3.56 -4.16 -0.30
CA ARG A 90 -4.39 -5.31 0.09
C ARG A 90 -5.85 -4.94 0.26
N SER A 91 -6.14 -3.78 0.87
CA SER A 91 -7.51 -3.27 1.03
C SER A 91 -8.17 -3.00 -0.31
N ARG A 92 -7.45 -2.41 -1.26
CA ARG A 92 -7.92 -2.20 -2.63
C ARG A 92 -8.23 -3.51 -3.36
N VAL A 93 -7.37 -4.52 -3.21
CA VAL A 93 -7.61 -5.86 -3.76
C VAL A 93 -8.85 -6.50 -3.12
N MET A 94 -9.02 -6.38 -1.80
CA MET A 94 -10.20 -6.87 -1.08
C MET A 94 -11.50 -6.23 -1.61
N GLN A 95 -11.52 -4.92 -1.87
CA GLN A 95 -12.67 -4.25 -2.48
C GLN A 95 -12.97 -4.79 -3.88
N SER A 96 -11.93 -5.03 -4.68
CA SER A 96 -12.06 -5.56 -6.05
C SER A 96 -12.69 -6.97 -6.10
N ILE A 97 -12.71 -7.68 -4.97
CA ILE A 97 -13.36 -8.99 -4.82
C ILE A 97 -14.58 -8.96 -3.90
N GLY A 98 -15.11 -7.77 -3.57
CA GLY A 98 -16.32 -7.58 -2.77
C GLY A 98 -16.14 -7.77 -1.25
N GLN A 99 -14.91 -7.86 -0.75
CA GLN A 99 -14.60 -7.99 0.68
C GLN A 99 -14.55 -6.64 1.40
N TYR A 100 -15.59 -5.84 1.21
CA TYR A 100 -15.68 -4.45 1.67
C TYR A 100 -15.43 -4.26 3.17
N LYS A 101 -16.09 -5.07 4.01
CA LYS A 101 -15.93 -5.00 5.47
C LYS A 101 -14.48 -5.25 5.90
N GLN A 102 -13.81 -6.21 5.28
CA GLN A 102 -12.42 -6.55 5.62
C GLN A 102 -11.45 -5.48 5.11
N ALA A 103 -11.73 -4.90 3.95
CA ALA A 103 -11.00 -3.76 3.43
C ALA A 103 -11.08 -2.56 4.38
N ALA A 104 -12.28 -2.20 4.82
CA ALA A 104 -12.48 -1.09 5.75
C ALA A 104 -11.82 -1.32 7.12
N GLN A 105 -11.90 -2.54 7.65
CA GLN A 105 -11.16 -2.92 8.87
C GLN A 105 -9.65 -2.80 8.69
N THR A 106 -9.14 -3.21 7.53
CA THR A 106 -7.70 -3.09 7.22
C THR A 106 -7.29 -1.62 7.11
N ILE A 107 -8.10 -0.77 6.46
CA ILE A 107 -7.86 0.68 6.35
C ILE A 107 -7.81 1.32 7.73
N ALA A 108 -8.79 1.05 8.59
CA ALA A 108 -8.82 1.58 9.95
C ALA A 108 -7.56 1.19 10.75
N TYR A 109 -7.15 -0.08 10.66
CA TYR A 109 -5.92 -0.56 11.30
C TYR A 109 -4.66 0.18 10.81
N VAL A 110 -4.58 0.45 9.50
CA VAL A 110 -3.42 1.12 8.88
C VAL A 110 -3.35 2.60 9.26
N ILE A 111 -4.48 3.29 9.35
CA ILE A 111 -4.50 4.67 9.84
C ILE A 111 -3.98 4.74 11.28
N GLU A 112 -4.39 3.81 12.14
CA GLU A 112 -3.84 3.73 13.50
C GLU A 112 -2.33 3.48 13.52
N GLN A 113 -1.79 2.67 12.60
CA GLN A 113 -0.34 2.49 12.49
C GLN A 113 0.35 3.76 11.97
N ALA A 114 -0.23 4.41 10.97
CA ALA A 114 0.30 5.66 10.40
C ALA A 114 0.33 6.79 11.44
N ARG A 115 -0.63 6.85 12.37
CA ARG A 115 -0.63 7.81 13.49
C ARG A 115 0.54 7.58 14.46
N LYS A 116 1.04 6.34 14.58
CA LYS A 116 2.16 5.99 15.47
C LYS A 116 3.53 6.30 14.87
N THR A 117 3.66 6.56 13.57
CA THR A 117 4.97 6.82 12.95
C THR A 117 5.56 8.17 13.33
N HIS A 118 4.76 9.08 13.89
CA HIS A 118 5.09 10.50 14.09
C HIS A 118 5.50 11.24 12.79
N GLU A 119 5.33 10.62 11.62
CA GLU A 119 5.62 11.21 10.32
C GLU A 119 4.33 11.71 9.67
N THR A 120 4.11 13.03 9.73
CA THR A 120 2.91 13.68 9.18
C THR A 120 2.73 13.41 7.68
N SER A 121 3.82 13.24 6.92
CA SER A 121 3.75 12.87 5.49
C SER A 121 3.05 11.53 5.29
N ILE A 122 3.51 10.49 6.00
CA ILE A 122 2.94 9.14 5.93
C ILE A 122 1.47 9.16 6.34
N LEU A 123 1.13 9.84 7.44
CA LEU A 123 -0.25 9.94 7.91
C LEU A 123 -1.16 10.58 6.85
N ARG A 124 -0.74 11.71 6.25
CA ARG A 124 -1.53 12.38 5.21
C ARG A 124 -1.73 11.50 3.98
N GLU A 125 -0.66 10.88 3.48
CA GLU A 125 -0.75 9.99 2.31
C GLU A 125 -1.70 8.81 2.59
N THR A 126 -1.64 8.28 3.81
CA THR A 126 -2.52 7.19 4.26
C THR A 126 -3.97 7.66 4.35
N LEU A 127 -4.25 8.83 4.94
CA LEU A 127 -5.60 9.38 5.07
C LEU A 127 -6.23 9.67 3.71
N LEU A 128 -5.47 10.24 2.77
CA LEU A 128 -5.94 10.47 1.41
C LEU A 128 -6.31 9.16 0.74
N ALA A 129 -5.38 8.19 0.69
CA ALA A 129 -5.62 6.90 0.07
C ALA A 129 -6.79 6.14 0.75
N ALA A 130 -6.89 6.20 2.07
CA ALA A 130 -7.99 5.60 2.82
C ALA A 130 -9.34 6.22 2.49
N SER A 131 -9.42 7.55 2.41
CA SER A 131 -10.66 8.25 2.05
C SER A 131 -11.11 7.88 0.64
N GLU A 132 -10.20 7.85 -0.34
CA GLU A 132 -10.48 7.44 -1.72
C GLU A 132 -11.03 6.01 -1.78
N LEU A 133 -10.41 5.09 -1.05
CA LEU A 133 -10.86 3.71 -0.99
C LEU A 133 -12.25 3.60 -0.33
N LEU A 134 -12.49 4.30 0.78
CA LEU A 134 -13.76 4.16 1.51
C LEU A 134 -14.95 4.82 0.81
N VAL A 135 -14.74 5.86 -0.02
CA VAL A 135 -15.81 6.46 -0.83
C VAL A 135 -16.46 5.42 -1.76
N GLU A 136 -15.71 4.42 -2.22
CA GLU A 136 -16.23 3.35 -3.07
C GLU A 136 -17.01 2.27 -2.29
N VAL A 137 -17.14 2.40 -0.97
CA VAL A 137 -17.80 1.42 -0.10
C VAL A 137 -19.05 1.98 0.57
N ASN A 138 -20.22 1.49 0.16
CA ASN A 138 -21.49 1.87 0.77
C ASN A 138 -21.49 1.64 2.30
N GLY A 139 -21.90 2.66 3.05
CA GLY A 139 -21.98 2.63 4.51
C GLY A 139 -20.70 3.06 5.24
N TYR A 140 -19.68 3.53 4.52
CA TYR A 140 -18.42 4.03 5.06
C TYR A 140 -18.15 5.50 4.72
N GLU A 141 -19.17 6.21 4.23
CA GLU A 141 -19.08 7.59 3.74
C GLU A 141 -18.64 8.55 4.86
N ASP A 142 -19.22 8.42 6.05
CA ASP A 142 -18.87 9.27 7.21
C ASP A 142 -17.41 9.08 7.62
N GLN A 143 -16.89 7.84 7.55
CA GLN A 143 -15.49 7.57 7.85
C GLN A 143 -14.57 8.13 6.76
N ALA A 144 -14.95 7.98 5.49
CA ALA A 144 -14.21 8.55 4.37
C ALA A 144 -14.11 10.08 4.49
N LEU A 145 -15.22 10.75 4.79
CA LEU A 145 -15.29 12.19 5.02
C LEU A 145 -14.46 12.63 6.23
N SER A 146 -14.50 11.86 7.32
CA SER A 146 -13.68 12.14 8.51
C SER A 146 -12.19 12.07 8.20
N TYR A 147 -11.73 11.06 7.47
CA TYR A 147 -10.33 10.94 7.08
C TYR A 147 -9.90 12.02 6.08
N LEU A 148 -10.78 12.38 5.14
CA LEU A 148 -10.52 13.48 4.21
C LEU A 148 -10.40 14.83 4.93
N ALA A 149 -11.27 15.09 5.92
CA ALA A 149 -11.19 16.30 6.74
C ALA A 149 -9.88 16.37 7.54
N GLU A 150 -9.46 15.25 8.15
CA GLU A 150 -8.17 15.15 8.84
C GLU A 150 -6.99 15.39 7.88
N TYR A 151 -7.03 14.81 6.68
CA TYR A 151 -6.03 15.05 5.63
C TYR A 151 -5.92 16.54 5.27
N ILE A 152 -7.05 17.22 5.08
CA ILE A 152 -7.07 18.65 4.74
C ILE A 152 -6.45 19.48 5.87
N ASN A 153 -6.80 19.20 7.12
CA ASN A 153 -6.27 19.91 8.29
C ASN A 153 -4.75 19.73 8.46
N LEU A 154 -4.22 18.55 8.10
CA LEU A 154 -2.78 18.25 8.14
C LEU A 154 -2.02 18.76 6.90
N SER A 155 -2.73 19.13 5.85
CA SER A 155 -2.12 19.56 4.59
C SER A 155 -1.60 21.00 4.69
N PRO A 156 -0.36 21.26 4.26
CA PRO A 156 0.23 22.59 4.35
C PRO A 156 -0.60 23.55 3.50
N LYS A 157 -0.65 24.81 3.94
CA LYS A 157 -1.25 25.87 3.14
C LYS A 157 -0.55 25.89 1.76
N PRO A 158 -1.29 25.74 0.65
CA PRO A 158 -0.69 25.86 -0.67
C PRO A 158 -0.08 27.26 -0.84
N SER A 159 1.08 27.33 -1.49
CA SER A 159 1.84 28.57 -1.68
C SER A 159 1.13 29.60 -2.56
N SER A 160 0.14 29.17 -3.35
CA SER A 160 -0.70 30.02 -4.19
C SER A 160 -2.00 30.44 -3.47
N HIS A 161 -2.58 31.58 -3.88
CA HIS A 161 -3.92 32.04 -3.48
C HIS A 161 -5.01 31.02 -3.90
N ASN A 162 -5.15 29.93 -3.13
CA ASN A 162 -6.15 28.91 -3.36
C ASN A 162 -7.42 29.27 -2.56
N ILE A 163 -8.42 29.79 -3.28
CA ILE A 163 -9.70 30.25 -2.72
C ILE A 163 -10.49 29.08 -2.10
N THR A 164 -10.28 27.86 -2.59
CA THR A 164 -10.88 26.64 -2.01
C THR A 164 -10.27 26.32 -0.65
N TRP A 165 -8.95 26.48 -0.50
CA TRP A 165 -8.28 26.29 0.79
C TRP A 165 -8.73 27.34 1.81
N SER A 166 -8.83 28.62 1.42
CA SER A 166 -9.25 29.68 2.34
C SER A 166 -10.68 29.48 2.85
N ARG A 167 -11.63 29.14 1.97
CA ARG A 167 -13.03 28.89 2.37
C ARG A 167 -13.21 27.73 3.32
N ILE A 168 -12.40 26.68 3.22
CA ILE A 168 -12.48 25.51 4.11
C ILE A 168 -11.98 25.85 5.52
N HIS A 169 -11.06 26.81 5.67
CA HIS A 169 -10.44 27.18 6.95
C HIS A 169 -10.96 28.51 7.54
N GLU A 170 -11.98 29.12 6.92
CA GLU A 170 -12.64 30.37 7.37
C GLU A 170 -13.93 30.12 8.17
N MET A 171 -14.36 28.86 8.32
CA MET A 171 -15.52 28.44 9.13
C MET A 171 -15.10 27.96 10.52
#